data_AF-A0A820FU35-F1
#
_entry.id   AF-A0A820FU35-F1
#
_cell.length_a   1.000
_cell.length_b   1.000
_cell.length_c   1.000
_cell.angle_alpha   90.00
_cell.angle_beta   90.00
_cell.angle_gamma   90.00
#
_symmetry.space_group_name_H-M   'P 1'
#
loop_
_entity.id
_entity.type
_entity.pdbx_description
1 polymer ?
#
loop_
_entity_poly.entity_id
_entity_poly.type
_entity_poly.pdbx_seq_one_letter_code
_entity_poly.pdbx_strand_id
1 'polypeptide(L)'
;TLTKFNLIVVPNYGCDEFDWQNVAGRAALVVVGGACTNAEKGELANKYNASALLYYNNGLTTTNLAPVIIRLRQTNKLPALYLSYVAGQELVNAANLNNVSIWLRIERENYTSFIVENICADTREGNINETIVVGGHSDSVPAGPGINDNG
;
A
#
# COMPACT_ATOMS: atom_id res chain seq x y z
N THR A 1 -11.45 15.30 4.08
CA THR A 1 -12.21 16.14 3.13
C THR A 1 -12.70 15.30 1.96
N LEU A 2 -13.95 15.48 1.54
CA LEU A 2 -14.51 14.82 0.35
C LEU A 2 -13.99 15.54 -0.91
N THR A 3 -13.29 14.84 -1.79
CA THR A 3 -12.65 15.42 -2.99
C THR A 3 -13.02 14.61 -4.22
N LYS A 4 -13.34 15.29 -5.33
CA LYS A 4 -13.67 14.65 -6.61
C LYS A 4 -12.41 14.46 -7.44
N PHE A 5 -12.21 13.27 -8.01
CA PHE A 5 -11.11 12.96 -8.92
C PHE A 5 -11.62 12.30 -10.19
N ASN A 6 -10.98 12.57 -11.32
CA ASN A 6 -11.13 11.72 -12.50
C ASN A 6 -10.36 10.43 -12.27
N LEU A 7 -11.00 9.29 -12.52
CA LEU A 7 -10.38 7.97 -12.36
C LEU A 7 -9.56 7.63 -13.60
N ILE A 8 -8.44 6.94 -13.42
CA ILE A 8 -7.68 6.29 -14.49
C ILE A 8 -7.28 4.89 -14.03
N VAL A 9 -7.46 3.89 -14.88
CA VAL A 9 -6.97 2.53 -14.62
C VAL A 9 -5.53 2.46 -15.09
N VAL A 10 -4.64 2.05 -14.20
CA VAL A 10 -3.24 1.80 -14.52
C VAL A 10 -3.13 0.40 -15.14
N PRO A 11 -2.64 0.27 -16.38
CA PRO A 11 -2.53 -1.02 -17.07
C PRO A 11 -1.38 -1.86 -16.51
N ASN A 12 -1.31 -3.13 -16.95
CA ASN A 12 -0.16 -4.02 -16.77
C ASN A 12 0.41 -4.13 -15.35
N TYR A 13 -0.46 -4.09 -14.34
CA TYR A 13 -0.08 -4.05 -12.92
C TYR A 13 0.69 -2.79 -12.48
N GLY A 14 1.02 -1.85 -13.36
CA GLY A 14 1.68 -0.59 -13.00
C GLY A 14 3.12 -0.76 -12.55
N CYS A 15 3.83 -1.76 -13.09
CA CYS A 15 5.23 -2.00 -12.75
C CYS A 15 6.21 -1.32 -13.72
N ASP A 16 5.74 -0.88 -14.88
CA ASP A 16 6.55 -0.12 -15.83
C ASP A 16 6.21 1.37 -15.74
N GLU A 17 7.21 2.23 -15.94
CA GLU A 17 7.02 3.69 -15.98
C GLU A 17 5.99 4.13 -17.03
N PHE A 18 5.90 3.41 -18.15
CA PHE A 18 4.96 3.68 -19.22
C PHE A 18 3.50 3.47 -18.81
N ASP A 19 3.22 2.61 -17.82
CA ASP A 19 1.87 2.37 -17.32
C ASP A 19 1.29 3.62 -16.60
N TRP A 20 2.16 4.53 -16.16
CA TRP A 20 1.78 5.72 -15.40
C TRP A 20 1.67 6.98 -16.27
N GLN A 21 1.80 6.84 -17.59
CA GLN A 21 1.57 7.95 -18.50
C GLN A 21 0.10 8.40 -18.41
N ASN A 22 -0.14 9.72 -18.31
CA ASN A 22 -1.46 10.36 -18.21
C ASN A 22 -2.18 10.26 -16.84
N VAL A 23 -1.51 9.80 -15.78
CA VAL A 23 -2.10 9.77 -14.42
C VAL A 23 -2.08 11.14 -13.72
N ALA A 24 -1.33 12.10 -14.24
CA ALA A 24 -1.16 13.42 -13.64
C ALA A 24 -2.52 14.09 -13.32
N GLY A 25 -2.71 14.48 -12.06
CA GLY A 25 -3.93 15.12 -11.58
C GLY A 25 -5.13 14.17 -11.35
N ARG A 26 -4.99 12.87 -11.64
CA ARG A 26 -6.08 11.87 -11.60
C ARG A 26 -5.92 10.91 -10.40
N ALA A 27 -7.00 10.22 -10.06
CA ALA A 27 -6.96 9.10 -9.14
C ALA A 27 -6.57 7.83 -9.91
N ALA A 28 -5.43 7.25 -9.58
CA ALA A 28 -4.91 6.05 -10.22
C ALA A 28 -5.47 4.79 -9.53
N LEU A 29 -6.14 3.92 -10.28
CA LEU A 29 -6.59 2.61 -9.84
C LEU A 29 -5.65 1.54 -10.37
N VAL A 30 -5.02 0.79 -9.47
CA VAL A 30 -4.01 -0.22 -9.83
C VAL A 30 -4.27 -1.54 -9.11
N VAL A 31 -4.10 -2.65 -9.81
CA VAL A 31 -4.26 -4.00 -9.25
C VAL A 31 -3.00 -4.42 -8.48
N VAL A 32 -3.17 -5.20 -7.40
CA VAL A 32 -2.04 -5.82 -6.68
C VAL A 32 -1.43 -7.01 -7.43
N GLY A 33 -0.15 -7.29 -7.16
CA GLY A 33 0.63 -8.32 -7.87
C GLY A 33 1.53 -7.71 -8.95
N GLY A 34 1.96 -8.51 -9.92
CA GLY A 34 2.95 -8.09 -10.92
C GLY A 34 4.39 -8.28 -10.43
N ALA A 35 5.35 -7.80 -11.22
CA ALA A 35 6.79 -8.03 -11.01
C ALA A 35 7.44 -7.05 -10.00
N CYS A 36 6.67 -6.09 -9.48
CA CYS A 36 7.11 -5.05 -8.57
C CYS A 36 6.27 -5.03 -7.29
N THR A 37 6.81 -4.43 -6.25
CA THR A 37 6.14 -4.23 -4.97
C THR A 37 5.07 -3.13 -5.07
N ASN A 38 4.05 -3.20 -4.19
CA ASN A 38 3.05 -2.12 -4.13
C ASN A 38 3.65 -0.78 -3.68
N ALA A 39 4.77 -0.80 -2.93
CA ALA A 39 5.52 0.38 -2.55
C ALA A 39 6.11 1.09 -3.78
N GLU A 40 6.73 0.34 -4.70
CA GLU A 40 7.25 0.88 -5.97
C GLU A 40 6.14 1.47 -6.85
N LYS A 41 4.96 0.82 -6.92
CA LYS A 41 3.79 1.40 -7.60
C LYS A 41 3.40 2.75 -6.99
N GLY A 42 3.47 2.87 -5.67
CA GLY A 42 3.21 4.13 -4.97
C GLY A 42 4.24 5.21 -5.29
N GLU A 43 5.52 4.84 -5.43
CA GLU A 43 6.58 5.75 -5.87
C GLU A 43 6.35 6.24 -7.30
N LEU A 44 5.98 5.35 -8.22
CA LEU A 44 5.62 5.72 -9.59
C LEU A 44 4.40 6.66 -9.62
N ALA A 45 3.35 6.36 -8.85
CA ALA A 45 2.20 7.24 -8.72
C ALA A 45 2.60 8.66 -8.25
N ASN A 46 3.50 8.77 -7.27
CA ASN A 46 4.05 10.05 -6.82
C ASN A 46 4.89 10.72 -7.92
N LYS A 47 5.79 9.97 -8.58
CA LYS A 47 6.67 10.46 -9.66
C LYS A 47 5.87 11.06 -10.82
N TYR A 48 4.75 10.44 -11.18
CA TYR A 48 3.88 10.86 -12.28
C TYR A 48 2.73 11.79 -11.85
N ASN A 49 2.80 12.33 -10.62
CA ASN A 49 1.86 13.34 -10.10
C ASN A 49 0.39 12.89 -10.09
N ALA A 50 0.12 11.63 -9.77
CA ALA A 50 -1.25 11.20 -9.45
C ALA A 50 -1.77 12.01 -8.25
N SER A 51 -3.08 12.25 -8.18
CA SER A 51 -3.71 12.99 -7.08
C SER A 51 -4.21 12.09 -5.95
N ALA A 52 -4.45 10.81 -6.25
CA ALA A 52 -4.86 9.78 -5.31
C ALA A 52 -4.48 8.40 -5.86
N LEU A 53 -4.35 7.43 -4.96
CA LEU A 53 -3.99 6.06 -5.32
C LEU A 53 -5.00 5.07 -4.74
N LEU A 54 -5.52 4.19 -5.59
CA LEU A 54 -6.47 3.16 -5.21
C LEU A 54 -5.86 1.83 -5.62
N TYR A 55 -5.58 0.97 -4.65
CA TYR A 55 -5.21 -0.41 -4.91
C TYR A 55 -6.46 -1.27 -4.85
N TYR A 56 -6.57 -2.26 -5.72
CA TYR A 56 -7.58 -3.29 -5.57
C TYR A 56 -6.98 -4.69 -5.65
N ASN A 57 -7.60 -5.61 -4.93
CA ASN A 57 -7.10 -6.97 -4.85
C ASN A 57 -7.28 -7.71 -6.19
N ASN A 58 -6.51 -8.78 -6.45
CA ASN A 58 -6.47 -9.42 -7.77
C ASN A 58 -7.49 -10.55 -7.96
N GLY A 59 -8.17 -10.98 -6.89
CA GLY A 59 -9.19 -12.03 -6.96
C GLY A 59 -8.69 -13.41 -7.42
N LEU A 60 -7.37 -13.64 -7.50
CA LEU A 60 -6.80 -14.90 -7.98
C LEU A 60 -7.04 -16.09 -7.04
N THR A 61 -7.30 -15.80 -5.76
CA THR A 61 -7.63 -16.76 -4.72
C THR A 61 -8.84 -16.26 -3.93
N THR A 62 -9.51 -17.15 -3.20
CA THR A 62 -10.63 -16.78 -2.31
C THR A 62 -10.20 -15.79 -1.22
N THR A 63 -8.96 -15.87 -0.74
CA THR A 63 -8.36 -14.91 0.19
C THR A 63 -8.12 -13.54 -0.45
N ASN A 64 -7.89 -13.49 -1.77
CA ASN A 64 -7.63 -12.26 -2.52
C ASN A 64 -8.91 -11.56 -3.02
N LEU A 65 -10.07 -11.91 -2.46
CA LEU A 65 -11.32 -11.20 -2.71
C LEU A 65 -11.49 -10.02 -1.76
N ALA A 66 -10.99 -10.12 -0.53
CA ALA A 66 -11.07 -9.10 0.51
C ALA A 66 -10.23 -7.85 0.16
N PRO A 67 -10.47 -6.70 0.82
CA PRO A 67 -9.63 -5.52 0.68
C PRO A 67 -8.14 -5.82 0.88
N VAL A 68 -7.30 -5.15 0.08
CA VAL A 68 -5.86 -5.29 0.16
C VAL A 68 -5.33 -4.82 1.53
N ILE A 69 -4.43 -5.58 2.13
CA ILE A 69 -3.71 -5.19 3.35
C ILE A 69 -2.25 -4.94 2.99
N ILE A 70 -1.91 -3.67 2.72
CA ILE A 70 -0.54 -3.25 2.37
C ILE A 70 -0.17 -1.97 3.10
N ARG A 71 1.14 -1.73 3.22
CA ARG A 71 1.71 -0.46 3.65
C ARG A 71 2.48 0.18 2.51
N LEU A 72 2.30 1.49 2.33
CA LEU A 72 3.16 2.31 1.48
C LEU A 72 4.35 2.83 2.29
N ARG A 73 5.39 3.30 1.59
CA ARG A 73 6.52 3.95 2.26
C ARG A 73 6.07 5.22 2.97
N GLN A 74 6.79 5.58 4.05
CA GLN A 74 6.56 6.83 4.79
C GLN A 74 6.72 8.09 3.93
N THR A 75 7.44 7.98 2.81
CA THR A 75 7.63 9.06 1.82
C THR A 75 6.44 9.26 0.89
N ASN A 76 5.43 8.38 0.91
CA ASN A 76 4.24 8.54 0.09
C ASN A 76 3.48 9.81 0.46
N LYS A 77 3.14 10.62 -0.55
CA LYS A 77 2.42 11.88 -0.36
C LYS A 77 0.95 11.80 -0.81
N LEU A 78 0.55 10.68 -1.38
CA LEU A 78 -0.79 10.51 -1.94
C LEU A 78 -1.77 9.96 -0.91
N PRO A 79 -3.02 10.44 -0.89
CA PRO A 79 -4.10 9.69 -0.26
C PRO A 79 -4.23 8.32 -0.94
N ALA A 80 -4.17 7.25 -0.16
CA ALA A 80 -4.25 5.88 -0.64
C ALA A 80 -5.44 5.12 -0.03
N LEU A 81 -6.21 4.42 -0.86
CA LEU A 81 -7.25 3.48 -0.44
C LEU A 81 -6.95 2.07 -0.94
N TYR A 82 -7.45 1.08 -0.19
CA TYR A 82 -7.27 -0.33 -0.46
C TYR A 82 -8.63 -0.99 -0.59
N LEU A 83 -8.91 -1.53 -1.77
CA LEU A 83 -10.23 -2.00 -2.18
C LEU A 83 -10.24 -3.52 -2.30
N SER A 84 -11.43 -4.11 -2.14
CA SER A 84 -11.69 -5.50 -2.50
C SER A 84 -11.54 -5.71 -4.01
N TYR A 85 -11.40 -6.98 -4.43
CA TYR A 85 -11.40 -7.31 -5.86
C TYR A 85 -12.71 -6.84 -6.54
N VAL A 86 -13.86 -7.10 -5.90
CA VAL A 86 -15.18 -6.74 -6.42
C VAL A 86 -15.31 -5.24 -6.63
N ALA A 87 -14.98 -4.42 -5.63
CA ALA A 87 -15.05 -2.97 -5.75
C ALA A 87 -14.07 -2.42 -6.81
N GLY A 88 -12.87 -2.99 -6.90
CA GLY A 88 -11.92 -2.65 -7.95
C GLY A 88 -12.44 -2.95 -9.36
N GLN A 89 -13.03 -4.13 -9.56
CA GLN A 89 -13.55 -4.53 -10.86
C GLN A 89 -14.76 -3.67 -11.28
N GLU A 90 -15.62 -3.27 -10.35
CA GLU A 90 -16.69 -2.31 -10.62
C GLU A 90 -16.15 -0.98 -11.14
N LEU A 91 -15.08 -0.46 -10.52
CA LEU A 91 -14.43 0.78 -10.95
C LEU A 91 -13.72 0.63 -12.31
N VAL A 92 -13.05 -0.50 -12.56
CA VAL A 92 -12.45 -0.81 -13.87
C VAL A 92 -13.52 -0.84 -14.96
N ASN A 93 -14.62 -1.55 -14.71
CA ASN A 93 -15.72 -1.66 -15.67
C ASN A 93 -16.34 -0.28 -15.95
N ALA A 94 -16.55 0.53 -14.91
CA ALA A 94 -17.08 1.88 -15.06
C ALA A 94 -16.13 2.76 -15.90
N ALA A 95 -14.82 2.71 -15.63
CA ALA A 95 -13.81 3.48 -16.35
C ALA A 95 -13.65 3.07 -17.82
N ASN A 96 -13.90 1.79 -18.16
CA ASN A 96 -13.88 1.30 -19.54
C ASN A 96 -15.08 1.77 -20.36
N LEU A 97 -16.20 2.10 -19.71
CA LEU A 97 -17.41 2.54 -20.40
C LEU A 97 -17.38 4.04 -20.72
N ASN A 98 -16.93 4.88 -19.78
CA ASN A 98 -16.96 6.33 -19.90
C ASN A 98 -15.85 6.98 -19.05
N ASN A 99 -15.66 8.29 -19.23
CA ASN A 99 -14.91 9.08 -18.27
C ASN A 99 -15.66 9.12 -16.92
N VAL A 100 -15.11 8.40 -15.94
CA VAL A 100 -15.67 8.32 -14.58
C VAL A 100 -14.92 9.26 -13.65
N SER A 101 -15.68 9.94 -12.80
CA SER A 101 -15.14 10.61 -11.62
C SER A 101 -15.56 9.85 -10.36
N ILE A 102 -14.66 9.77 -9.39
CA ILE A 102 -14.92 9.25 -8.05
C ILE A 102 -14.90 10.38 -7.03
N TRP A 103 -15.63 10.20 -5.95
CA TRP A 103 -15.53 11.04 -4.76
C TRP A 103 -14.78 10.26 -3.68
N LEU A 104 -13.67 10.82 -3.22
CA LEU A 104 -12.81 10.22 -2.23
C LEU A 104 -12.91 11.01 -0.92
N ARG A 105 -13.19 10.31 0.18
CA ARG A 105 -13.08 10.86 1.53
C ARG A 105 -12.20 9.95 2.35
N ILE A 106 -11.07 10.49 2.81
CA ILE A 106 -10.23 9.86 3.82
C ILE A 106 -10.32 10.72 5.07
N GLU A 107 -10.73 10.10 6.16
CA GLU A 107 -10.74 10.65 7.49
C GLU A 107 -9.56 10.02 8.22
N ARG A 108 -8.52 10.82 8.44
CA ARG A 108 -7.33 10.36 9.16
C ARG A 108 -7.60 10.47 10.64
N GLU A 109 -7.66 9.34 11.32
CA GLU A 109 -7.51 9.32 12.77
C GLU A 109 -6.05 9.64 13.10
N ASN A 110 -5.83 10.76 13.77
CA ASN A 110 -4.52 11.04 14.35
C ASN A 110 -4.41 10.19 15.62
N TYR A 111 -3.76 9.03 15.51
CA TYR A 111 -3.30 8.34 16.70
C TYR A 111 -2.28 9.22 17.41
N THR A 112 -2.42 9.35 18.74
CA THR A 112 -1.36 9.91 19.57
C THR A 112 -0.12 9.03 19.38
N SER A 113 1.03 9.66 19.16
CA SER A 113 2.31 8.96 19.14
C SER A 113 2.44 8.17 20.45
N PHE A 114 2.75 6.89 20.34
CA PHE A 114 3.08 6.04 21.48
C PHE A 114 4.56 5.67 21.42
N ILE A 115 5.13 5.38 22.59
CA ILE A 115 6.54 5.01 22.69
C ILE A 115 6.70 3.59 22.12
N VAL A 116 7.68 3.42 21.24
CA VAL A 116 8.17 2.13 20.78
C VAL A 116 9.61 1.98 21.25
N GLU A 117 9.96 0.80 21.75
CA GLU A 117 11.28 0.53 22.32
C GLU A 117 11.92 -0.67 21.62
N ASN A 118 13.23 -0.61 21.46
CA ASN A 118 14.04 -1.75 21.06
C ASN A 118 14.77 -2.27 22.30
N ILE A 119 14.73 -3.58 22.51
CA ILE A 119 15.49 -4.24 23.56
C ILE A 119 16.74 -4.84 22.92
N CYS A 120 17.91 -4.36 23.30
CA CYS A 120 19.20 -4.87 22.86
C CYS A 120 19.90 -5.57 24.02
N ALA A 121 20.48 -6.74 23.76
CA ALA A 121 21.23 -7.50 24.75
C ALA A 121 22.50 -8.05 24.10
N ASP A 122 23.65 -7.70 24.67
CA ASP A 122 24.96 -8.18 24.23
C ASP A 122 25.46 -9.32 25.11
N THR A 123 26.23 -10.23 24.53
CA THR A 123 26.98 -11.21 25.32
C THR A 123 28.07 -10.49 26.13
N ARG A 124 28.38 -11.00 27.32
CA ARG A 124 29.40 -10.42 28.20
C ARG A 124 30.81 -10.53 27.63
N GLU A 125 31.03 -11.52 26.76
CA GLU A 125 32.31 -11.86 26.17
C GLU A 125 32.18 -11.90 24.64
N GLY A 126 33.32 -11.88 23.95
CA GLY A 126 33.41 -11.88 22.50
C GLY A 126 34.33 -10.77 21.98
N ASN A 127 34.59 -10.79 20.68
CA ASN A 127 35.33 -9.72 20.02
C ASN A 127 34.36 -8.58 19.66
N ILE A 128 34.52 -7.43 20.31
CA ILE A 128 33.67 -6.24 20.06
C ILE A 128 33.81 -5.69 18.63
N ASN A 129 34.85 -6.10 17.89
CA ASN A 129 35.04 -5.71 16.50
C ASN A 129 34.39 -6.70 15.51
N GLU A 130 33.85 -7.83 15.98
CA GLU A 130 33.25 -8.88 15.17
C GLU A 130 31.91 -9.30 15.78
N THR A 131 30.87 -8.50 15.54
CA THR A 131 29.53 -8.71 16.10
C THR A 131 28.60 -9.41 15.11
N ILE A 132 27.90 -10.43 15.58
CA ILE A 132 26.75 -11.02 14.88
C ILE A 132 25.48 -10.47 15.54
N VAL A 133 24.58 -9.89 14.75
CA VAL A 133 23.28 -9.41 15.23
C VAL A 133 22.20 -10.43 14.85
N VAL A 134 21.45 -10.88 15.85
CA VAL A 134 20.28 -11.75 15.67
C VAL A 134 19.09 -11.03 16.31
N GLY A 135 17.94 -11.01 15.65
CA GLY A 135 16.78 -10.26 16.13
C GLY A 135 15.45 -10.84 15.69
N GLY A 136 14.41 -10.37 16.38
CA GLY A 136 12.99 -10.54 16.07
C GLY A 136 12.25 -9.24 16.39
N HIS A 137 10.97 -9.17 16.08
CA HIS A 137 10.12 -8.03 16.45
C HIS A 137 9.07 -8.50 17.45
N SER A 138 8.76 -7.66 18.44
CA SER A 138 7.82 -7.98 19.53
C SER A 138 6.42 -7.40 19.32
N ASP A 139 6.22 -6.63 18.25
CA ASP A 139 4.90 -6.13 17.87
C ASP A 139 4.13 -7.17 17.04
N SER A 140 2.80 -7.06 17.09
CA SER A 140 1.87 -7.82 16.25
C SER A 140 0.85 -6.86 15.64
N VAL A 141 -0.03 -7.38 14.78
CA VAL A 141 -1.17 -6.65 14.25
C VAL A 141 -2.40 -6.80 15.17
N PRO A 142 -3.35 -5.83 15.16
CA PRO A 142 -4.57 -5.93 15.94
C PRO A 142 -5.43 -7.17 15.64
N ALA A 143 -5.26 -7.78 14.47
CA ALA A 143 -6.08 -8.88 13.99
C ALA A 143 -5.77 -10.24 14.65
N GLY A 144 -4.65 -10.40 15.36
CA GLY A 144 -4.29 -11.71 15.90
C GLY A 144 -3.18 -11.71 16.96
N PRO A 145 -3.00 -12.84 17.65
CA PRO A 145 -2.14 -12.94 18.82
C PRO A 145 -0.64 -12.94 18.54
N GLY A 146 -0.19 -12.97 17.27
CA GLY A 146 1.24 -12.81 16.93
C GLY A 146 2.12 -14.05 17.10
N ILE A 147 1.57 -15.23 17.43
CA ILE A 147 2.36 -16.44 17.76
C ILE A 147 3.44 -16.82 16.73
N ASN A 148 3.21 -16.53 15.44
CA ASN A 148 4.14 -16.80 14.34
C ASN A 148 4.64 -15.52 13.66
N ASP A 149 4.24 -14.35 14.17
CA ASP A 149 4.58 -13.03 13.63
C ASP A 149 4.56 -12.00 14.79
N ASN A 150 5.50 -12.08 15.76
CA ASN A 150 6.65 -13.00 15.90
C ASN A 150 6.89 -13.42 17.37
N GLY A 151 5.98 -14.22 17.95
CA GLY A 151 6.15 -14.83 19.28
C GLY A 151 4.86 -15.07 20.03
#